data_AF-A0A7C3T2R9-F1
#
_entry.id   AF-A0A7C3T2R9-F1
#
_cell.length_a   1.000
_cell.length_b   1.000
_cell.length_c   1.000
_cell.angle_alpha   90.00
_cell.angle_beta   90.00
_cell.angle_gamma   90.00
#
_symmetry.space_group_name_H-M   'P 1'
#
loop_
_entity.id
_entity.type
_entity.pdbx_description
1 polymer ?
#
loop_
_entity_poly.entity_id
_entity_poly.type
_entity_poly.pdbx_seq_one_letter_code
_entity_poly.pdbx_strand_id
1 'polypeptide(L)'
;MRTAAEYRESLKSMRPNIYMSGEILGRENLPGTDIMELTYELAHSKEIQHLTTAKSHLTGETINRFCHIHQSPEDLMAKQEMTRLSCRLVGGCIARCMGIDAMNALSVITYQCDQVHGTEYHQRWLEYLKYWQANDIVGCCAQSDVKGHRKRRPHEQKDPDLYLRVIEKKKDGIVVRGAKAHNSFAPLAHEIIAIPTRFLTPEEGPWAVAFAVPGDHPGVKLVCRGARYRDRVPEVASPLSGKGEIESLTIFDDVFVPWERVFLCGETEFGGQLALLFSLYHRHSYTGCKPAMSDVIMGTTALVAEYNGIERESHVRHHLAELISVAELVYGCGIAAAVKSSKAPCGTQIPDVVFCNVARKHAGVNLYHEYDILAEVAGGLPATLPYSEEFTSPE
;
A
#
# COMPACT_ATOMS: atom_id res chain seq x y z
N MET A 1 2.25 -17.92 -11.62
CA MET A 1 1.69 -16.59 -11.27
C MET A 1 0.21 -16.63 -11.56
N ARG A 2 -0.62 -15.98 -10.73
CA ARG A 2 -2.08 -16.05 -10.88
C ARG A 2 -2.58 -15.07 -11.92
N THR A 3 -3.60 -15.43 -12.67
CA THR A 3 -4.36 -14.50 -13.51
C THR A 3 -5.30 -13.63 -12.68
N ALA A 4 -5.81 -12.54 -13.24
CA ALA A 4 -6.83 -11.71 -12.60
C ALA A 4 -8.10 -12.51 -12.23
N ALA A 5 -8.50 -13.46 -13.08
CA ALA A 5 -9.65 -14.33 -12.82
C ALA A 5 -9.40 -15.26 -11.62
N GLU A 6 -8.21 -15.88 -11.53
CA GLU A 6 -7.82 -16.72 -10.38
C GLU A 6 -7.73 -15.90 -9.08
N TYR A 7 -7.25 -14.65 -9.15
CA TYR A 7 -7.30 -13.72 -8.02
C TYR A 7 -8.73 -13.48 -7.55
N ARG A 8 -9.63 -13.07 -8.46
CA ARG A 8 -11.04 -12.81 -8.13
C ARG A 8 -11.70 -14.04 -7.50
N GLU A 9 -11.45 -15.22 -8.06
CA GLU A 9 -12.00 -16.47 -7.54
C GLU A 9 -11.46 -16.79 -6.14
N SER A 10 -10.17 -16.55 -5.90
CA SER A 10 -9.57 -16.75 -4.58
C SER A 10 -10.14 -15.83 -3.49
N LEU A 11 -10.67 -14.66 -3.85
CA LEU A 11 -11.35 -13.78 -2.89
C LEU A 11 -12.77 -14.25 -2.55
N LYS A 12 -13.48 -14.89 -3.49
CA LYS A 12 -14.85 -15.39 -3.25
C LYS A 12 -14.90 -16.51 -2.22
N SER A 13 -13.84 -17.30 -2.12
CA SER A 13 -13.77 -18.40 -1.14
C SER A 13 -13.52 -17.93 0.29
N MET A 14 -13.16 -16.65 0.48
CA MET A 14 -12.95 -16.06 1.80
C MET A 14 -14.28 -15.79 2.51
N ARG A 15 -14.32 -16.04 3.82
CA ARG A 15 -15.49 -15.80 4.67
C ARG A 15 -15.90 -14.32 4.64
N PRO A 16 -17.21 -14.03 4.63
CA PRO A 16 -17.73 -12.67 4.86
C PRO A 16 -17.27 -12.10 6.21
N ASN A 17 -16.60 -10.95 6.18
CA ASN A 17 -16.18 -10.22 7.38
C ASN A 17 -16.00 -8.71 7.12
N ILE A 18 -16.58 -8.20 6.04
CA ILE A 18 -16.53 -6.79 5.65
C ILE A 18 -17.79 -6.11 6.14
N TYR A 19 -17.65 -5.13 7.02
CA TYR A 19 -18.75 -4.37 7.59
C TYR A 19 -18.84 -3.04 6.84
N MET A 20 -19.87 -2.86 6.01
CA MET A 20 -20.04 -1.66 5.20
C MET A 20 -21.54 -1.37 5.04
N SER A 21 -21.94 -0.10 5.19
CA SER A 21 -23.34 0.33 5.04
C SER A 21 -24.36 -0.41 5.92
N GLY A 22 -23.93 -0.91 7.08
CA GLY A 22 -24.78 -1.66 8.01
C GLY A 22 -24.91 -3.16 7.70
N GLU A 23 -24.25 -3.66 6.66
CA GLU A 23 -24.28 -5.06 6.25
C GLU A 23 -22.92 -5.76 6.46
N ILE A 24 -22.96 -7.09 6.51
CA ILE A 24 -21.76 -7.95 6.47
C ILE A 24 -21.64 -8.54 5.07
N LEU A 25 -20.61 -8.14 4.35
CA LEU A 25 -20.37 -8.46 2.96
C LEU A 25 -19.24 -9.48 2.80
N GLY A 26 -19.32 -10.24 1.70
CA GLY A 26 -18.18 -10.95 1.11
C GLY A 26 -17.29 -10.01 0.29
N ARG A 27 -16.47 -10.60 -0.60
CA ARG A 27 -15.51 -9.85 -1.43
C ARG A 27 -15.94 -9.67 -2.88
N GLU A 28 -17.23 -9.81 -3.16
CA GLU A 28 -17.76 -9.64 -4.50
C GLU A 28 -17.97 -8.15 -4.83
N ASN A 29 -17.47 -7.72 -6.00
CA ASN A 29 -17.73 -6.39 -6.57
C ASN A 29 -17.39 -5.20 -5.65
N LEU A 30 -16.33 -5.32 -4.85
CA LEU A 30 -15.84 -4.24 -4.00
C LEU A 30 -15.21 -3.11 -4.84
N PRO A 31 -15.25 -1.84 -4.36
CA PRO A 31 -14.50 -0.76 -5.01
C PRO A 31 -13.00 -1.11 -5.05
N GLY A 32 -12.37 -0.96 -6.21
CA GLY A 32 -10.93 -1.17 -6.38
C GLY A 32 -10.52 -2.60 -6.77
N THR A 33 -11.48 -3.49 -7.02
CA THR A 33 -11.19 -4.84 -7.54
C THR A 33 -10.44 -4.77 -8.88
N ASP A 34 -10.83 -3.84 -9.76
CA ASP A 34 -10.20 -3.59 -11.06
C ASP A 34 -8.73 -3.17 -10.94
N ILE A 35 -8.41 -2.35 -9.94
CA ILE A 35 -7.03 -1.93 -9.63
C ILE A 35 -6.16 -3.15 -9.30
N MET A 36 -6.66 -4.06 -8.47
CA MET A 36 -5.92 -5.26 -8.08
C MET A 36 -5.77 -6.23 -9.26
N GLU A 37 -6.81 -6.41 -10.07
CA GLU A 37 -6.78 -7.24 -11.27
C GLU A 37 -5.73 -6.77 -12.27
N LEU A 38 -5.63 -5.46 -12.48
CA LEU A 38 -4.59 -4.89 -13.33
C LEU A 38 -3.19 -5.31 -12.88
N THR A 39 -2.92 -5.40 -11.57
CA THR A 39 -1.59 -5.85 -11.09
C THR A 39 -1.24 -7.29 -11.49
N TYR A 40 -2.24 -8.15 -11.69
CA TYR A 40 -2.06 -9.51 -12.19
C TYR A 40 -1.97 -9.53 -13.71
N GLU A 41 -2.76 -8.72 -14.41
CA GLU A 41 -2.68 -8.58 -15.87
C GLU A 41 -1.32 -8.07 -16.33
N LEU A 42 -0.80 -7.03 -15.67
CA LEU A 42 0.51 -6.44 -15.99
C LEU A 42 1.65 -7.44 -15.79
N ALA A 43 1.54 -8.39 -14.85
CA ALA A 43 2.51 -9.47 -14.65
C ALA A 43 2.54 -10.50 -15.81
N HIS A 44 1.48 -10.55 -16.63
CA HIS A 44 1.40 -11.40 -17.82
C HIS A 44 1.74 -10.65 -19.12
N SER A 45 1.92 -9.32 -19.07
CA SER A 45 2.32 -8.53 -20.23
C SER A 45 3.78 -8.81 -20.60
N LYS A 46 4.00 -9.30 -21.83
CA LYS A 46 5.35 -9.60 -22.35
C LYS A 46 6.19 -8.33 -22.53
N GLU A 47 5.57 -7.21 -22.85
CA GLU A 47 6.25 -5.95 -23.15
C GLU A 47 6.95 -5.37 -21.91
N ILE A 48 6.28 -5.45 -20.76
CA ILE A 48 6.75 -4.87 -19.49
C ILE A 48 7.15 -5.93 -18.46
N GLN A 49 7.30 -7.20 -18.88
CA GLN A 49 7.58 -8.33 -17.99
C GLN A 49 8.83 -8.10 -17.11
N HIS A 50 9.84 -7.43 -17.65
CA HIS A 50 11.07 -7.08 -16.94
C HIS A 50 10.82 -6.16 -15.72
N LEU A 51 9.77 -5.34 -15.77
CA LEU A 51 9.33 -4.50 -14.65
C LEU A 51 8.36 -5.25 -13.73
N THR A 52 7.43 -6.04 -14.27
CA THR A 52 6.30 -6.58 -13.50
C THR A 52 6.57 -7.94 -12.86
N THR A 53 7.68 -8.59 -13.23
CA THR A 53 8.12 -9.87 -12.68
C THR A 53 9.57 -9.82 -12.19
N ALA A 54 9.93 -10.77 -11.34
CA ALA A 54 11.30 -10.96 -10.84
C ALA A 54 11.59 -12.45 -10.64
N LYS A 55 12.88 -12.80 -10.48
CA LYS A 55 13.30 -14.15 -10.08
C LYS A 55 13.33 -14.23 -8.56
N SER A 56 12.61 -15.19 -7.98
CA SER A 56 12.68 -15.44 -6.54
C SER A 56 14.11 -15.82 -6.16
N HIS A 57 14.67 -15.12 -5.16
CA HIS A 57 15.96 -15.47 -4.57
C HIS A 57 15.93 -16.75 -3.74
N LEU A 58 14.73 -17.28 -3.43
CA LEU A 58 14.55 -18.54 -2.69
C LEU A 58 14.43 -19.74 -3.62
N THR A 59 13.62 -19.62 -4.70
CA THR A 59 13.25 -20.76 -5.54
C THR A 59 13.77 -20.68 -6.98
N GLY A 60 14.22 -19.52 -7.43
CA GLY A 60 14.60 -19.27 -8.83
C GLY A 60 13.41 -19.18 -9.80
N GLU A 61 12.18 -19.36 -9.32
CA GLU A 61 10.98 -19.23 -10.13
C GLU A 61 10.70 -17.77 -10.51
N THR A 62 10.00 -17.56 -11.62
CA THR A 62 9.48 -16.23 -11.98
C THR A 62 8.23 -15.93 -11.15
N ILE A 63 8.25 -14.82 -10.43
CA ILE A 63 7.19 -14.36 -9.55
C ILE A 63 6.76 -12.94 -9.90
N ASN A 64 5.57 -12.53 -9.45
CA ASN A 64 5.12 -11.14 -9.55
C ASN A 64 6.08 -10.25 -8.74
N ARG A 65 6.46 -9.07 -9.26
CA ARG A 65 7.38 -8.16 -8.55
C ARG A 65 6.78 -7.63 -7.25
N PHE A 66 5.46 -7.57 -7.10
CA PHE A 66 4.79 -7.32 -5.82
C PHE A 66 4.92 -8.48 -4.80
N CYS A 67 5.64 -9.55 -5.13
CA CYS A 67 6.00 -10.65 -4.23
C CYS A 67 7.53 -10.79 -4.05
N HIS A 68 8.32 -9.87 -4.61
CA HIS A 68 9.77 -9.97 -4.64
C HIS A 68 10.47 -9.19 -3.51
N ILE A 69 11.41 -9.86 -2.84
CA ILE A 69 12.31 -9.23 -1.86
C ILE A 69 13.51 -8.67 -2.62
N HIS A 70 13.74 -7.36 -2.52
CA HIS A 70 14.77 -6.66 -3.28
C HIS A 70 16.16 -7.20 -2.96
N GLN A 71 16.92 -7.60 -3.97
CA GLN A 71 18.27 -8.16 -3.81
C GLN A 71 19.38 -7.21 -4.29
N SER A 72 19.01 -6.13 -4.97
CA SER A 72 19.94 -5.17 -5.56
C SER A 72 19.31 -3.79 -5.77
N PRO A 73 20.11 -2.75 -6.05
CA PRO A 73 19.62 -1.44 -6.48
C PRO A 73 18.66 -1.50 -7.68
N GLU A 74 18.91 -2.40 -8.62
CA GLU A 74 18.11 -2.60 -9.83
C GLU A 74 16.70 -3.08 -9.49
N ASP A 75 16.54 -3.91 -8.46
CA ASP A 75 15.21 -4.34 -8.01
C ASP A 75 14.37 -3.18 -7.45
N LEU A 76 15.02 -2.24 -6.76
CA LEU A 76 14.38 -1.03 -6.27
C LEU A 76 13.96 -0.14 -7.45
N MET A 77 14.86 0.11 -8.40
CA MET A 77 14.54 0.91 -9.61
C MET A 77 13.40 0.28 -10.42
N ALA A 78 13.45 -1.03 -10.69
CA ALA A 78 12.41 -1.72 -11.42
C ALA A 78 11.04 -1.65 -10.71
N LYS A 79 11.02 -1.76 -9.37
CA LYS A 79 9.79 -1.56 -8.59
C LYS A 79 9.28 -0.13 -8.70
N GLN A 80 10.16 0.87 -8.61
CA GLN A 80 9.77 2.28 -8.72
C GLN A 80 9.13 2.56 -10.08
N GLU A 81 9.79 2.13 -11.16
CA GLU A 81 9.34 2.30 -12.54
C GLU A 81 8.02 1.55 -12.79
N MET A 82 7.93 0.28 -12.37
CA MET A 82 6.69 -0.49 -12.39
C MET A 82 5.56 0.26 -11.69
N THR A 83 5.83 0.85 -10.52
CA THR A 83 4.84 1.58 -9.74
C THR A 83 4.37 2.83 -10.48
N ARG A 84 5.27 3.63 -11.08
CA ARG A 84 4.90 4.84 -11.84
C ARG A 84 4.03 4.46 -13.05
N LEU A 85 4.45 3.46 -13.82
CA LEU A 85 3.70 2.94 -14.96
C LEU A 85 2.30 2.49 -14.54
N SER A 86 2.21 1.63 -13.53
CA SER A 86 0.94 1.03 -13.11
C SER A 86 -0.02 2.07 -12.55
N CYS A 87 0.49 3.03 -11.76
CA CYS A 87 -0.32 4.13 -11.24
C CYS A 87 -0.89 5.05 -12.34
N ARG A 88 -0.14 5.29 -13.43
CA ARG A 88 -0.66 6.03 -14.60
C ARG A 88 -1.83 5.31 -15.26
N LEU A 89 -1.77 3.98 -15.36
CA LEU A 89 -2.83 3.16 -15.96
C LEU A 89 -4.11 3.14 -15.12
N VAL A 90 -3.99 3.09 -13.78
CA VAL A 90 -5.18 3.17 -12.90
C VAL A 90 -5.68 4.60 -12.73
N GLY A 91 -4.84 5.61 -12.94
CA GLY A 91 -5.14 7.02 -12.67
C GLY A 91 -5.17 7.36 -11.18
N GLY A 92 -4.40 6.63 -10.36
CA GLY A 92 -4.65 6.52 -8.93
C GLY A 92 -3.63 5.66 -8.16
N CYS A 93 -4.04 5.22 -6.97
CA CYS A 93 -3.28 4.28 -6.15
C CYS A 93 -3.29 2.87 -6.77
N ILE A 94 -2.12 2.26 -6.98
CA ILE A 94 -2.03 0.86 -7.44
C ILE A 94 -2.23 -0.19 -6.32
N ALA A 95 -2.38 0.27 -5.07
CA ALA A 95 -2.75 -0.47 -3.86
C ALA A 95 -1.81 -1.61 -3.37
N ARG A 96 -1.19 -2.40 -4.25
CA ARG A 96 -0.49 -3.64 -3.92
C ARG A 96 0.92 -3.47 -3.32
N CYS A 97 1.43 -2.24 -3.22
CA CYS A 97 2.77 -1.97 -2.71
C CYS A 97 2.94 -2.23 -1.20
N MET A 98 1.89 -2.03 -0.39
CA MET A 98 2.02 -2.12 1.08
C MET A 98 2.46 -3.49 1.57
N GLY A 99 1.89 -4.56 1.02
CA GLY A 99 2.25 -5.92 1.39
C GLY A 99 3.73 -6.20 1.16
N ILE A 100 4.26 -5.84 -0.03
CA ILE A 100 5.65 -6.11 -0.35
C ILE A 100 6.63 -5.22 0.41
N ASP A 101 6.23 -3.98 0.72
CA ASP A 101 7.00 -3.09 1.59
C ASP A 101 7.17 -3.67 2.99
N ALA A 102 6.10 -4.27 3.53
CA ALA A 102 6.15 -4.95 4.83
C ALA A 102 6.99 -6.22 4.79
N MET A 103 6.87 -7.02 3.72
CA MET A 103 7.67 -8.24 3.57
C MET A 103 9.17 -7.96 3.45
N ASN A 104 9.57 -6.90 2.72
CA ASN A 104 10.97 -6.47 2.66
C ASN A 104 11.48 -5.98 4.03
N ALA A 105 10.66 -5.25 4.79
CA ALA A 105 11.03 -4.83 6.14
C ALA A 105 11.16 -6.01 7.11
N LEU A 106 10.21 -6.96 7.07
CA LEU A 106 10.24 -8.17 7.88
C LEU A 106 11.47 -9.03 7.59
N SER A 107 11.90 -9.13 6.32
CA SER A 107 13.14 -9.85 5.95
C SER A 107 14.34 -9.43 6.80
N VAL A 108 14.53 -8.12 6.95
CA VAL A 108 15.65 -7.55 7.69
C VAL A 108 15.47 -7.71 9.19
N ILE A 109 14.29 -7.36 9.70
CA ILE A 109 14.06 -7.32 11.15
C ILE A 109 14.04 -8.72 11.77
N THR A 110 13.39 -9.67 11.11
CA THR A 110 13.36 -11.05 11.61
C THR A 110 14.76 -11.64 11.69
N TYR A 111 15.60 -11.41 10.67
CA TYR A 111 16.99 -11.84 10.67
C TYR A 111 17.78 -11.19 11.82
N GLN A 112 17.71 -9.87 11.96
CA GLN A 112 18.46 -9.16 12.99
C GLN A 112 18.02 -9.55 14.41
N CYS A 113 16.71 -9.74 14.63
CA CYS A 113 16.18 -10.20 15.91
C CYS A 113 16.73 -11.59 16.27
N ASP A 114 16.72 -12.53 15.31
CA ASP A 114 17.26 -13.88 15.52
C ASP A 114 18.76 -13.84 15.85
N GLN A 115 19.55 -12.96 15.23
CA GLN A 115 20.98 -12.81 15.54
C GLN A 115 21.25 -12.31 16.96
N VAL A 116 20.36 -11.48 17.52
CA VAL A 116 20.53 -10.89 18.85
C VAL A 116 19.94 -11.78 19.94
N HIS A 117 18.76 -12.34 19.72
CA HIS A 117 17.97 -13.04 20.75
C HIS A 117 17.93 -14.56 20.58
N GLY A 118 18.45 -15.10 19.48
CA GLY A 118 18.37 -16.55 19.19
C GLY A 118 16.94 -17.03 18.95
N THR A 119 16.05 -16.14 18.52
CA THR A 119 14.70 -16.47 18.08
C THR A 119 14.69 -17.21 16.74
N GLU A 120 13.53 -17.67 16.29
CA GLU A 120 13.35 -18.39 15.01
C GLU A 120 12.43 -17.63 14.05
N TYR A 121 12.31 -16.31 14.19
CA TYR A 121 11.37 -15.50 13.42
C TYR A 121 11.72 -15.49 11.94
N HIS A 122 13.00 -15.48 11.59
CA HIS A 122 13.44 -15.43 10.20
C HIS A 122 13.13 -16.72 9.46
N GLN A 123 13.32 -17.88 10.11
CA GLN A 123 12.97 -19.17 9.51
C GLN A 123 11.46 -19.27 9.26
N ARG A 124 10.63 -18.83 10.22
CA ARG A 124 9.17 -18.78 10.04
C ARG A 124 8.76 -17.83 8.93
N TRP A 125 9.40 -16.67 8.87
CA TRP A 125 9.19 -15.70 7.80
C TRP A 125 9.61 -16.23 6.43
N LEU A 126 10.71 -16.99 6.32
CA LEU A 126 11.14 -17.64 5.08
C LEU A 126 10.12 -18.68 4.58
N GLU A 127 9.58 -19.52 5.47
CA GLU A 127 8.52 -20.47 5.10
C GLU A 127 7.24 -19.75 4.68
N TYR A 128 6.86 -18.68 5.38
CA TYR A 128 5.74 -17.82 4.97
C TYR A 128 6.00 -17.14 3.61
N LEU A 129 7.23 -16.69 3.34
CA LEU A 129 7.60 -16.08 2.07
C LEU A 129 7.51 -17.07 0.90
N LYS A 130 7.86 -18.35 1.09
CA LYS A 130 7.65 -19.38 0.08
C LYS A 130 6.16 -19.51 -0.27
N TYR A 131 5.30 -19.57 0.75
CA TYR A 131 3.85 -19.53 0.55
C TYR A 131 3.42 -18.26 -0.20
N TRP A 132 3.89 -17.10 0.22
CA TRP A 132 3.58 -15.80 -0.37
C TRP A 132 3.90 -15.74 -1.86
N GLN A 133 5.11 -16.18 -2.23
CA GLN A 133 5.60 -16.16 -3.60
C GLN A 133 4.90 -17.18 -4.48
N ALA A 134 4.74 -18.42 -4.00
CA ALA A 134 4.08 -19.49 -4.75
C ALA A 134 2.61 -19.19 -5.04
N ASN A 135 1.95 -18.45 -4.14
CA ASN A 135 0.53 -18.13 -4.24
C ASN A 135 0.24 -16.72 -4.79
N ASP A 136 1.27 -15.96 -5.19
CA ASP A 136 1.12 -14.62 -5.76
C ASP A 136 0.23 -13.71 -4.89
N ILE A 137 0.57 -13.65 -3.60
CA ILE A 137 -0.28 -13.03 -2.57
C ILE A 137 -0.36 -11.50 -2.74
N VAL A 138 -1.58 -10.97 -2.64
CA VAL A 138 -1.86 -9.57 -2.29
C VAL A 138 -1.98 -9.50 -0.77
N GLY A 139 -1.21 -8.62 -0.12
CA GLY A 139 -1.38 -8.34 1.29
C GLY A 139 -1.48 -6.85 1.62
N CYS A 140 -2.07 -6.58 2.77
CA CYS A 140 -2.20 -5.25 3.34
C CYS A 140 -1.31 -5.13 4.58
N CYS A 141 -0.52 -4.05 4.67
CA CYS A 141 0.26 -3.76 5.87
C CYS A 141 -0.60 -2.95 6.85
N ALA A 142 -0.95 -3.57 7.97
CA ALA A 142 -1.70 -2.98 9.06
C ALA A 142 -0.73 -2.42 10.12
N GLN A 143 -0.09 -1.29 9.81
CA GLN A 143 0.85 -0.63 10.73
C GLN A 143 0.15 0.29 11.73
N SER A 144 -0.66 1.24 11.24
CA SER A 144 -1.14 2.37 12.04
C SER A 144 -2.23 1.96 13.02
N ASP A 145 -1.96 2.01 14.32
CA ASP A 145 -2.99 1.84 15.34
C ASP A 145 -3.97 3.03 15.39
N VAL A 146 -5.09 2.88 16.09
CA VAL A 146 -6.04 3.99 16.36
C VAL A 146 -5.45 5.06 17.29
N LYS A 147 -4.47 4.69 18.13
CA LYS A 147 -3.57 5.56 18.92
C LYS A 147 -4.20 6.37 20.06
N GLY A 148 -5.51 6.47 20.17
CA GLY A 148 -6.17 7.09 21.31
C GLY A 148 -5.70 8.53 21.61
N HIS A 149 -5.26 8.78 22.85
CA HIS A 149 -4.69 10.07 23.22
C HIS A 149 -3.23 10.18 22.73
N ARG A 150 -2.97 11.06 21.76
CA ARG A 150 -1.70 11.08 20.99
C ARG A 150 -0.44 11.38 21.82
N LYS A 151 -0.58 12.09 22.95
CA LYS A 151 0.57 12.33 23.86
C LYS A 151 0.91 11.13 24.75
N ARG A 152 0.01 10.15 24.85
CA ARG A 152 0.20 8.97 25.69
C ARG A 152 0.80 7.85 24.84
N ARG A 153 1.68 7.09 25.45
CA ARG A 153 2.25 5.87 24.89
C ARG A 153 1.26 4.69 25.01
N PRO A 154 1.47 3.56 24.31
CA PRO A 154 0.60 2.39 24.40
C PRO A 154 0.24 1.98 25.84
N HIS A 155 1.23 1.81 26.72
CA HIS A 155 1.01 1.39 28.11
C HIS A 155 0.35 2.46 29.01
N GLU A 156 0.27 3.72 28.54
CA GLU A 156 -0.34 4.83 29.26
C GLU A 156 -1.79 5.11 28.80
N GLN A 157 -2.26 4.44 27.75
CA GLN A 157 -3.63 4.61 27.29
C GLN A 157 -4.61 4.10 28.35
N LYS A 158 -5.76 4.79 28.49
CA LYS A 158 -6.84 4.32 29.37
C LYS A 158 -7.37 2.96 28.91
N ASP A 159 -7.47 2.80 27.60
CA ASP A 159 -7.80 1.55 26.94
C ASP A 159 -6.52 1.03 26.24
N PRO A 160 -5.95 -0.10 26.68
CA PRO A 160 -4.72 -0.64 26.12
C PRO A 160 -4.90 -1.17 24.68
N ASP A 161 -6.13 -1.40 24.23
CA ASP A 161 -6.46 -1.96 22.91
C ASP A 161 -6.50 -0.88 21.81
N LEU A 162 -6.30 0.40 22.18
CA LEU A 162 -6.04 1.50 21.23
C LEU A 162 -4.72 1.31 20.45
N TYR A 163 -3.91 0.36 20.87
CA TYR A 163 -2.78 -0.19 20.14
C TYR A 163 -2.92 -1.72 20.14
N LEU A 164 -2.69 -2.34 18.98
CA LEU A 164 -2.71 -3.80 18.86
C LEU A 164 -1.67 -4.43 19.78
N ARG A 165 -2.08 -5.42 20.59
CA ARG A 165 -1.21 -6.10 21.55
C ARG A 165 -1.50 -7.59 21.66
N VAL A 166 -0.51 -8.32 22.17
CA VAL A 166 -0.67 -9.68 22.68
C VAL A 166 -1.40 -9.61 24.02
N ILE A 167 -2.51 -10.35 24.13
CA ILE A 167 -3.27 -10.49 25.38
C ILE A 167 -3.01 -11.81 26.08
N GLU A 168 -2.56 -12.82 25.34
CA GLU A 168 -2.26 -14.16 25.85
C GLU A 168 -1.18 -14.82 24.98
N LYS A 169 -0.21 -15.48 25.60
CA LYS A 169 0.73 -16.39 24.93
C LYS A 169 0.32 -17.82 25.26
N LYS A 170 0.09 -18.64 24.23
CA LYS A 170 -0.28 -20.05 24.34
C LYS A 170 0.89 -20.93 23.86
N LYS A 171 0.76 -22.24 24.06
CA LYS A 171 1.77 -23.21 23.60
C LYS A 171 1.88 -23.23 22.07
N ASP A 172 0.77 -23.03 21.38
CA ASP A 172 0.59 -23.16 19.93
C ASP A 172 0.51 -21.80 19.20
N GLY A 173 0.45 -20.68 19.91
CA GLY A 173 0.45 -19.36 19.29
C GLY A 173 0.25 -18.23 20.30
N ILE A 174 -0.25 -17.10 19.80
CA ILE A 174 -0.61 -15.93 20.58
C ILE A 174 -2.07 -15.54 20.33
N VAL A 175 -2.68 -14.83 21.28
CA VAL A 175 -3.95 -14.14 21.06
C VAL A 175 -3.68 -12.64 21.07
N VAL A 176 -4.17 -11.95 20.05
CA VAL A 176 -3.99 -10.50 19.89
C VAL A 176 -5.34 -9.77 19.90
N ARG A 177 -5.32 -8.54 20.43
CA ARG A 177 -6.48 -7.65 20.49
C ARG A 177 -6.10 -6.21 20.17
N GLY A 178 -6.95 -5.53 19.41
CA GLY A 178 -6.84 -4.11 19.12
C GLY A 178 -7.33 -3.77 17.71
N ALA A 179 -6.93 -2.61 17.19
CA ALA A 179 -7.34 -2.20 15.84
C ALA A 179 -6.26 -1.40 15.11
N LYS A 180 -6.23 -1.57 13.78
CA LYS A 180 -5.37 -0.87 12.83
C LYS A 180 -6.23 -0.05 11.88
N ALA A 181 -5.95 1.26 11.81
CA ALA A 181 -6.74 2.22 11.07
C ALA A 181 -6.10 2.56 9.72
N HIS A 182 -6.94 2.99 8.77
CA HIS A 182 -6.52 3.46 7.45
C HIS A 182 -5.85 2.37 6.61
N ASN A 183 -6.34 1.14 6.73
CA ASN A 183 -5.81 0.00 5.99
C ASN A 183 -6.43 -0.03 4.60
N SER A 184 -5.70 0.55 3.64
CA SER A 184 -6.11 0.65 2.25
C SER A 184 -6.19 -0.72 1.61
N PHE A 185 -7.29 -0.97 0.91
CA PHE A 185 -7.57 -2.20 0.16
C PHE A 185 -7.48 -3.50 0.99
N ALA A 186 -7.51 -3.44 2.33
CA ALA A 186 -7.52 -4.65 3.17
C ALA A 186 -8.67 -5.63 2.82
N PRO A 187 -9.88 -5.18 2.46
CA PRO A 187 -10.94 -6.07 1.96
C PRO A 187 -10.58 -6.88 0.72
N LEU A 188 -9.62 -6.39 -0.08
CA LEU A 188 -9.15 -7.00 -1.32
C LEU A 188 -7.82 -7.74 -1.16
N ALA A 189 -7.30 -7.84 0.07
CA ALA A 189 -6.08 -8.56 0.40
C ALA A 189 -6.38 -10.00 0.82
N HIS A 190 -5.49 -10.93 0.44
CA HIS A 190 -5.55 -12.30 0.95
C HIS A 190 -5.03 -12.36 2.38
N GLU A 191 -3.99 -11.57 2.69
CA GLU A 191 -3.27 -11.60 3.98
C GLU A 191 -3.17 -10.18 4.57
N ILE A 192 -3.33 -10.08 5.88
CA ILE A 192 -3.07 -8.87 6.67
C ILE A 192 -1.78 -9.08 7.44
N ILE A 193 -0.81 -8.19 7.22
CA ILE A 193 0.47 -8.16 7.92
C ILE A 193 0.39 -7.06 8.98
N ALA A 194 0.26 -7.45 10.25
CA ALA A 194 0.24 -6.49 11.36
C ALA A 194 1.66 -6.25 11.86
N ILE A 195 2.03 -4.99 12.04
CA ILE A 195 3.33 -4.57 12.59
C ILE A 195 3.16 -3.42 13.59
N PRO A 196 4.15 -3.15 14.47
CA PRO A 196 4.10 -2.01 15.38
C PRO A 196 4.13 -0.66 14.63
N THR A 197 3.53 0.38 15.21
CA THR A 197 3.44 1.71 14.55
C THR A 197 4.53 2.72 14.96
N ARG A 198 5.35 2.41 15.97
CA ARG A 198 6.25 3.39 16.62
C ARG A 198 7.39 2.71 17.36
N PHE A 199 8.38 3.49 17.77
CA PHE A 199 9.34 3.09 18.80
C PHE A 199 8.65 2.76 20.11
N LEU A 200 9.06 1.63 20.68
CA LEU A 200 8.53 1.06 21.90
C LEU A 200 9.55 1.18 23.05
N THR A 201 9.08 1.36 24.27
CA THR A 201 9.90 1.30 25.49
C THR A 201 9.89 -0.13 26.06
N PRO A 202 10.81 -0.48 26.98
CA PRO A 202 10.85 -1.83 27.56
C PRO A 202 9.55 -2.30 28.21
N GLU A 203 8.71 -1.38 28.71
CA GLU A 203 7.40 -1.70 29.31
C GLU A 203 6.34 -2.10 28.27
N GLU A 204 6.65 -1.97 26.97
CA GLU A 204 5.69 -2.11 25.87
C GLU A 204 5.83 -3.43 25.12
N GLY A 205 6.43 -4.44 25.75
CA GLY A 205 6.56 -5.80 25.21
C GLY A 205 5.27 -6.37 24.60
N PRO A 206 4.08 -6.25 25.23
CA PRO A 206 2.83 -6.73 24.64
C PRO A 206 2.47 -6.09 23.28
N TRP A 207 2.92 -4.86 23.01
CA TRP A 207 2.67 -4.15 21.75
C TRP A 207 3.80 -4.32 20.73
N ALA A 208 4.91 -4.95 21.11
CA ALA A 208 6.02 -5.33 20.23
C ALA A 208 5.68 -6.64 19.50
N VAL A 209 4.68 -6.59 18.63
CA VAL A 209 4.15 -7.77 17.95
C VAL A 209 4.05 -7.56 16.44
N ALA A 210 4.50 -8.55 15.67
CA ALA A 210 4.36 -8.60 14.23
C ALA A 210 3.93 -10.00 13.77
N PHE A 211 2.97 -10.08 12.85
CA PHE A 211 2.45 -11.35 12.35
C PHE A 211 1.69 -11.19 11.02
N ALA A 212 1.32 -12.30 10.39
CA ALA A 212 0.40 -12.32 9.25
C ALA A 212 -0.78 -13.28 9.47
N VAL A 213 -1.98 -12.89 9.05
CA VAL A 213 -3.18 -13.74 9.05
C VAL A 213 -4.02 -13.52 7.78
N PRO A 214 -4.80 -14.50 7.33
CA PRO A 214 -5.77 -14.30 6.26
C PRO A 214 -6.67 -13.08 6.51
N GLY A 215 -7.06 -12.36 5.45
CA GLY A 215 -7.91 -11.17 5.56
C GLY A 215 -9.31 -11.44 6.12
N ASP A 216 -9.73 -12.70 6.11
CA ASP A 216 -10.98 -13.22 6.66
C ASP A 216 -10.79 -14.08 7.91
N HIS A 217 -9.61 -14.09 8.52
CA HIS A 217 -9.27 -14.95 9.65
C HIS A 217 -10.26 -14.77 10.83
N PRO A 218 -10.62 -15.84 11.59
CA PRO A 218 -11.47 -15.73 12.79
C PRO A 218 -11.05 -14.59 13.72
N GLY A 219 -12.02 -13.73 14.09
CA GLY A 219 -11.79 -12.54 14.91
C GLY A 219 -11.39 -11.27 14.15
N VAL A 220 -11.05 -11.37 12.85
CA VAL A 220 -10.75 -10.19 12.02
C VAL A 220 -12.06 -9.59 11.47
N LYS A 221 -12.29 -8.30 11.74
CA LYS A 221 -13.43 -7.52 11.21
C LYS A 221 -12.91 -6.33 10.41
N LEU A 222 -13.38 -6.16 9.17
CA LEU A 222 -12.99 -5.07 8.30
C LEU A 222 -14.12 -4.03 8.23
N VAL A 223 -14.05 -2.99 9.05
CA VAL A 223 -15.06 -1.92 9.04
C VAL A 223 -14.70 -0.90 7.97
N CYS A 224 -15.49 -0.86 6.90
CA CYS A 224 -15.06 -0.27 5.63
C CYS A 224 -15.78 1.03 5.27
N ARG A 225 -15.05 1.87 4.55
CA ARG A 225 -15.58 2.98 3.75
C ARG A 225 -15.16 2.76 2.30
N GLY A 226 -16.13 2.55 1.43
CA GLY A 226 -15.92 2.61 -0.02
C GLY A 226 -16.04 4.05 -0.52
N ALA A 227 -15.14 4.47 -1.40
CA ALA A 227 -15.27 5.70 -2.17
C ALA A 227 -15.26 5.34 -3.65
N ARG A 228 -16.17 5.92 -4.44
CA ARG A 228 -16.25 5.71 -5.89
C ARG A 228 -16.49 7.04 -6.59
N TYR A 229 -15.92 7.19 -7.78
CA TYR A 229 -16.38 8.21 -8.72
C TYR A 229 -17.81 7.90 -9.13
N ARG A 230 -18.60 8.94 -9.32
CA ARG A 230 -19.99 8.80 -9.75
C ARG A 230 -20.04 8.06 -11.10
N ASP A 231 -20.99 7.14 -11.23
CA ASP A 231 -21.33 6.57 -12.54
C ASP A 231 -21.83 7.67 -13.48
N ARG A 232 -21.60 7.48 -14.78
CA ARG A 232 -22.03 8.40 -15.83
C ARG A 232 -22.70 7.61 -16.94
N VAL A 233 -23.62 8.24 -17.66
CA VAL A 233 -24.21 7.60 -18.85
C VAL A 233 -23.11 7.28 -19.88
N PRO A 234 -23.21 6.16 -20.63
CA PRO A 234 -22.12 5.64 -21.47
C PRO A 234 -21.55 6.65 -22.46
N GLU A 235 -22.37 7.54 -22.99
CA GLU A 235 -22.02 8.54 -24.01
C GLU A 235 -21.02 9.59 -23.50
N VAL A 236 -21.03 9.89 -22.19
CA VAL A 236 -20.15 10.89 -21.55
C VAL A 236 -19.36 10.31 -20.37
N ALA A 237 -19.25 8.97 -20.31
CA ALA A 237 -18.49 8.29 -19.28
C ALA A 237 -16.97 8.53 -19.47
N SER A 238 -16.30 8.87 -18.37
CA SER A 238 -14.83 8.92 -18.33
C SER A 238 -14.24 7.56 -17.93
N PRO A 239 -12.95 7.31 -18.21
CA PRO A 239 -12.25 6.09 -17.76
C PRO A 239 -12.23 5.87 -16.24
N LEU A 240 -12.63 6.88 -15.44
CA LEU A 240 -12.72 6.81 -13.98
C LEU A 240 -14.15 6.59 -13.48
N SER A 241 -15.17 6.64 -14.35
CA SER A 241 -16.58 6.49 -13.95
C SER A 241 -16.80 5.13 -13.27
N GLY A 242 -17.44 5.12 -12.10
CA GLY A 242 -17.69 3.91 -11.30
C GLY A 242 -16.46 3.31 -10.61
N LYS A 243 -15.24 3.71 -10.98
CA LYS A 243 -14.01 3.27 -10.31
C LYS A 243 -13.95 3.81 -8.89
N GLY A 244 -13.27 3.07 -8.02
CA GLY A 244 -13.14 3.49 -6.63
C GLY A 244 -12.11 2.74 -5.84
N GLU A 245 -12.05 3.10 -4.57
CA GLU A 245 -11.09 2.58 -3.61
C GLU A 245 -11.85 2.20 -2.34
N ILE A 246 -11.28 1.27 -1.56
CA ILE A 246 -11.87 0.81 -0.31
C ILE A 246 -10.85 0.86 0.81
N GLU A 247 -11.25 1.49 1.91
CA GLU A 247 -10.43 1.67 3.11
C GLU A 247 -11.09 0.95 4.28
N SER A 248 -10.30 0.44 5.23
CA SER A 248 -10.83 -0.20 6.43
C SER A 248 -10.18 0.24 7.73
N LEU A 249 -10.98 0.23 8.80
CA LEU A 249 -10.52 -0.03 10.16
C LEU A 249 -10.53 -1.55 10.35
N THR A 250 -9.35 -2.15 10.48
CA THR A 250 -9.19 -3.57 10.76
C THR A 250 -9.18 -3.81 12.26
N ILE A 251 -10.18 -4.52 12.77
CA ILE A 251 -10.31 -4.89 14.17
C ILE A 251 -9.85 -6.33 14.33
N PHE A 252 -9.03 -6.56 15.35
CA PHE A 252 -8.59 -7.87 15.82
C PHE A 252 -9.31 -8.14 17.15
N ASP A 253 -10.37 -8.94 17.08
CA ASP A 253 -11.21 -9.33 18.21
C ASP A 253 -10.80 -10.72 18.68
N ASP A 254 -9.88 -10.78 19.65
CA ASP A 254 -9.28 -12.01 20.20
C ASP A 254 -8.79 -12.99 19.14
N VAL A 255 -7.97 -12.47 18.23
CA VAL A 255 -7.46 -13.24 17.10
C VAL A 255 -6.35 -14.16 17.57
N PHE A 256 -6.55 -15.47 17.40
CA PHE A 256 -5.47 -16.45 17.56
C PHE A 256 -4.54 -16.43 16.33
N VAL A 257 -3.24 -16.32 16.58
CA VAL A 257 -2.18 -16.35 15.56
C VAL A 257 -1.23 -17.48 15.90
N PRO A 258 -1.07 -18.47 15.01
CA PRO A 258 -0.19 -19.60 15.29
C PRO A 258 1.28 -19.20 15.17
N TRP A 259 2.17 -19.87 15.90
CA TRP A 259 3.57 -19.46 16.03
C TRP A 259 4.31 -19.33 14.69
N GLU A 260 3.99 -20.14 13.68
CA GLU A 260 4.59 -20.08 12.34
C GLU A 260 4.24 -18.80 11.56
N ARG A 261 3.26 -18.03 12.03
CA ARG A 261 2.87 -16.74 11.46
C ARG A 261 3.29 -15.53 12.31
N VAL A 262 4.03 -15.75 13.40
CA VAL A 262 4.53 -14.69 14.29
C VAL A 262 5.98 -14.36 13.95
N PHE A 263 6.26 -13.07 13.75
CA PHE A 263 7.55 -12.54 13.28
C PHE A 263 8.23 -11.57 14.26
N LEU A 264 7.54 -11.20 15.36
CA LEU A 264 8.06 -10.43 16.49
C LEU A 264 7.10 -10.61 17.67
N CYS A 265 7.58 -10.79 18.91
CA CYS A 265 6.70 -11.07 20.06
C CYS A 265 7.31 -10.69 21.43
N GLY A 266 7.65 -9.41 21.59
CA GLY A 266 8.13 -8.84 22.86
C GLY A 266 9.41 -8.03 22.74
N GLU A 267 10.15 -8.15 21.64
CA GLU A 267 11.45 -7.52 21.43
C GLU A 267 11.26 -6.06 20.97
N THR A 268 11.01 -5.18 21.95
CA THR A 268 10.58 -3.77 21.76
C THR A 268 11.51 -2.93 20.88
N GLU A 269 12.81 -3.18 20.95
CA GLU A 269 13.85 -2.49 20.17
C GLU A 269 13.71 -2.75 18.67
N PHE A 270 13.23 -3.93 18.28
CA PHE A 270 13.00 -4.31 16.88
C PHE A 270 11.62 -3.85 16.39
N GLY A 271 10.64 -3.67 17.28
CA GLY A 271 9.32 -3.17 16.90
C GLY A 271 9.37 -1.75 16.30
N GLY A 272 10.16 -0.86 16.90
CA GLY A 272 10.37 0.49 16.37
C GLY A 272 11.14 0.51 15.04
N GLN A 273 12.16 -0.35 14.92
CA GLN A 273 12.96 -0.47 13.70
C GLN A 273 12.10 -1.03 12.55
N LEU A 274 11.23 -2.00 12.81
CA LEU A 274 10.29 -2.53 11.81
C LEU A 274 9.33 -1.45 11.29
N ALA A 275 8.75 -0.66 12.20
CA ALA A 275 7.86 0.44 11.82
C ALA A 275 8.56 1.45 10.89
N LEU A 276 9.82 1.79 11.20
CA LEU A 276 10.61 2.70 10.38
C LEU A 276 11.03 2.09 9.05
N LEU A 277 11.41 0.82 9.04
CA LEU A 277 11.89 0.15 7.84
C LEU A 277 10.76 -0.09 6.83
N PHE A 278 9.56 -0.50 7.29
CA PHE A 278 8.37 -0.50 6.45
C PHE A 278 8.12 0.91 5.89
N SER A 279 8.14 1.92 6.76
CA SER A 279 7.89 3.31 6.34
C SER A 279 8.93 3.76 5.32
N LEU A 280 10.17 3.31 5.40
CA LEU A 280 11.23 3.60 4.44
C LEU A 280 10.94 2.96 3.07
N TYR A 281 10.64 1.65 3.01
CA TYR A 281 10.25 1.00 1.76
C TYR A 281 8.99 1.62 1.15
N HIS A 282 8.02 1.99 1.98
CA HIS A 282 6.81 2.63 1.50
C HIS A 282 7.07 4.05 1.01
N ARG A 283 7.97 4.81 1.64
CA ARG A 283 8.46 6.11 1.12
C ARG A 283 9.19 5.96 -0.21
N HIS A 284 9.89 4.85 -0.43
CA HIS A 284 10.43 4.53 -1.74
C HIS A 284 9.31 4.25 -2.76
N SER A 285 8.28 3.46 -2.42
CA SER A 285 7.10 3.26 -3.28
C SER A 285 6.42 4.58 -3.68
N TYR A 286 6.41 5.58 -2.77
CA TYR A 286 5.91 6.93 -3.05
C TYR A 286 6.65 7.63 -4.20
N THR A 287 7.94 7.31 -4.41
CA THR A 287 8.74 7.90 -5.49
C THR A 287 8.39 7.36 -6.87
N GLY A 288 7.55 6.32 -6.96
CA GLY A 288 6.90 5.90 -8.21
C GLY A 288 5.45 6.38 -8.27
N CYS A 289 4.67 6.15 -7.20
CA CYS A 289 3.23 6.38 -7.26
C CYS A 289 2.83 7.87 -7.25
N LYS A 290 3.54 8.74 -6.52
CA LYS A 290 3.19 10.16 -6.49
C LYS A 290 3.57 10.91 -7.76
N PRO A 291 4.75 10.68 -8.39
CA PRO A 291 5.01 11.19 -9.73
C PRO A 291 3.95 10.76 -10.75
N ALA A 292 3.45 9.52 -10.68
CA ALA A 292 2.35 9.08 -11.55
C ALA A 292 1.04 9.85 -11.32
N MET A 293 0.72 10.19 -10.08
CA MET A 293 -0.42 11.07 -9.79
C MET A 293 -0.18 12.46 -10.39
N SER A 294 1.00 13.03 -10.19
CA SER A 294 1.40 14.30 -10.82
C SER A 294 1.30 14.22 -12.35
N ASP A 295 1.67 13.10 -12.97
CA ASP A 295 1.54 12.88 -14.41
C ASP A 295 0.07 12.91 -14.87
N VAL A 296 -0.83 12.28 -14.11
CA VAL A 296 -2.28 12.27 -14.41
C VAL A 296 -2.88 13.67 -14.22
N ILE A 297 -2.51 14.36 -13.14
CA ILE A 297 -2.93 15.76 -12.89
C ILE A 297 -2.44 16.64 -14.02
N MET A 298 -1.15 16.59 -14.35
CA MET A 298 -0.53 17.35 -15.43
C MET A 298 -1.20 17.10 -16.78
N GLY A 299 -1.44 15.84 -17.15
CA GLY A 299 -2.14 15.50 -18.39
C GLY A 299 -3.57 16.05 -18.42
N THR A 300 -4.28 16.00 -17.29
CA THR A 300 -5.62 16.56 -17.15
C THR A 300 -5.60 18.09 -17.27
N THR A 301 -4.63 18.76 -16.62
CA THR A 301 -4.42 20.21 -16.68
C THR A 301 -4.10 20.67 -18.09
N ALA A 302 -3.25 19.95 -18.82
CA ALA A 302 -2.94 20.26 -20.22
C ALA A 302 -4.17 20.09 -21.11
N LEU A 303 -4.91 18.97 -20.96
CA LEU A 303 -6.09 18.70 -21.77
C LEU A 303 -7.20 19.73 -21.56
N VAL A 304 -7.46 20.14 -20.31
CA VAL A 304 -8.49 21.14 -20.03
C VAL A 304 -8.06 22.53 -20.53
N ALA A 305 -6.76 22.86 -20.48
CA ALA A 305 -6.25 24.09 -21.07
C ALA A 305 -6.45 24.13 -22.60
N GLU A 306 -6.21 23.01 -23.29
CA GLU A 306 -6.47 22.88 -24.73
C GLU A 306 -7.96 23.03 -25.05
N TYR A 307 -8.84 22.39 -24.27
CA TYR A 307 -10.29 22.52 -24.45
C TYR A 307 -10.80 23.93 -24.21
N ASN A 308 -10.17 24.65 -23.29
CA ASN A 308 -10.48 26.05 -23.01
C ASN A 308 -9.77 27.03 -23.98
N GLY A 309 -8.86 26.56 -24.83
CA GLY A 309 -8.10 27.37 -25.79
C GLY A 309 -7.06 28.32 -25.16
N ILE A 310 -6.53 27.98 -23.99
CA ILE A 310 -5.57 28.79 -23.22
C ILE A 310 -4.21 28.09 -23.04
N GLU A 311 -3.94 27.01 -23.78
CA GLU A 311 -2.73 26.18 -23.61
C GLU A 311 -1.43 26.93 -23.89
N ARG A 312 -1.50 28.05 -24.62
CA ARG A 312 -0.35 28.90 -24.94
C ARG A 312 -0.11 30.02 -23.95
N GLU A 313 -1.06 30.25 -23.04
CA GLU A 313 -0.96 31.33 -22.06
C GLU A 313 0.21 31.10 -21.09
N SER A 314 0.90 32.18 -20.75
CA SER A 314 2.14 32.11 -19.98
C SER A 314 1.95 31.49 -18.60
N HIS A 315 0.84 31.79 -17.92
CA HIS A 315 0.53 31.26 -16.59
C HIS A 315 0.23 29.74 -16.64
N VAL A 316 -0.48 29.26 -17.66
CA VAL A 316 -0.74 27.82 -17.87
C VAL A 316 0.58 27.07 -18.10
N ARG A 317 1.46 27.60 -18.95
CA ARG A 317 2.76 26.98 -19.22
C ARG A 317 3.66 26.95 -17.99
N HIS A 318 3.58 27.97 -17.13
CA HIS A 318 4.30 28.01 -15.86
C HIS A 318 3.80 26.92 -14.90
N HIS A 319 2.49 26.81 -14.74
CA HIS A 319 1.84 25.77 -13.94
C HIS A 319 2.23 24.36 -14.40
N LEU A 320 2.21 24.09 -15.71
CA LEU A 320 2.65 22.80 -16.25
C LEU A 320 4.14 22.54 -15.95
N ALA A 321 5.00 23.55 -16.05
CA ALA A 321 6.41 23.41 -15.69
C ALA A 321 6.61 23.11 -14.20
N GLU A 322 5.78 23.67 -13.32
CA GLU A 322 5.79 23.36 -11.89
C GLU A 322 5.39 21.90 -11.62
N LEU A 323 4.30 21.42 -12.22
CA LEU A 323 3.87 20.02 -12.12
C LEU A 323 4.97 19.05 -12.58
N ILE A 324 5.60 19.33 -13.73
CA ILE A 324 6.75 18.55 -14.23
C ILE A 324 7.87 18.53 -13.20
N SER A 325 8.22 19.69 -12.63
CA SER A 325 9.31 19.83 -11.68
C SER A 325 9.06 19.00 -10.42
N VAL A 326 7.85 19.05 -9.87
CA VAL A 326 7.48 18.23 -8.70
C VAL A 326 7.57 16.74 -9.03
N ALA A 327 6.97 16.31 -10.15
CA ALA A 327 6.95 14.90 -10.55
C ALA A 327 8.37 14.34 -10.71
N GLU A 328 9.21 15.03 -11.48
CA GLU A 328 10.55 14.52 -11.81
C GLU A 328 11.55 14.66 -10.65
N LEU A 329 11.42 15.66 -9.78
CA LEU A 329 12.24 15.73 -8.56
C LEU A 329 11.92 14.58 -7.60
N VAL A 330 10.65 14.24 -7.43
CA VAL A 330 10.24 13.09 -6.60
C VAL A 330 10.71 11.77 -7.23
N TYR A 331 10.56 11.61 -8.55
CA TYR A 331 11.02 10.43 -9.26
C TYR A 331 12.55 10.28 -9.21
N GLY A 332 13.29 11.36 -9.46
CA GLY A 332 14.75 11.39 -9.39
C GLY A 332 15.28 11.06 -7.99
N CYS A 333 14.59 11.47 -6.92
CA CYS A 333 14.94 11.04 -5.56
C CYS A 333 14.78 9.53 -5.37
N GLY A 334 13.80 8.88 -5.98
CA GLY A 334 13.67 7.41 -5.92
C GLY A 334 14.84 6.70 -6.60
N ILE A 335 15.26 7.19 -7.76
CA ILE A 335 16.44 6.68 -8.47
C ILE A 335 17.69 6.86 -7.58
N ALA A 336 17.87 8.05 -7.01
CA ALA A 336 18.97 8.32 -6.08
C ALA A 336 18.92 7.40 -4.85
N ALA A 337 17.71 7.13 -4.32
CA ALA A 337 17.51 6.23 -3.19
C ALA A 337 17.90 4.79 -3.51
N ALA A 338 17.61 4.33 -4.73
CA ALA A 338 18.02 3.02 -5.20
C ALA A 338 19.53 2.96 -5.45
N VAL A 339 20.14 3.94 -6.13
CA VAL A 339 21.59 3.98 -6.40
C VAL A 339 22.41 4.06 -5.11
N LYS A 340 21.93 4.78 -4.10
CA LYS A 340 22.59 4.94 -2.78
C LYS A 340 22.13 3.91 -1.75
N SER A 341 21.35 2.93 -2.17
CA SER A 341 20.84 1.88 -1.28
C SER A 341 21.97 1.05 -0.66
N SER A 342 21.67 0.40 0.46
CA SER A 342 22.60 -0.49 1.16
C SER A 342 22.04 -1.91 1.24
N LYS A 343 22.91 -2.89 1.37
CA LYS A 343 22.52 -4.30 1.47
C LYS A 343 22.55 -4.73 2.94
N ALA A 344 21.42 -5.24 3.43
CA ALA A 344 21.32 -5.80 4.78
C ALA A 344 22.10 -7.12 4.88
N PRO A 345 22.51 -7.55 6.09
CA PRO A 345 23.18 -8.84 6.29
C PRO A 345 22.39 -10.06 5.78
N CYS A 346 21.05 -10.00 5.80
CA CYS A 346 20.17 -11.04 5.26
C CYS A 346 20.09 -11.04 3.72
N GLY A 347 20.78 -10.12 3.04
CA GLY A 347 20.78 -9.98 1.58
C GLY A 347 19.75 -9.01 1.01
N THR A 348 18.78 -8.54 1.80
CA THR A 348 17.76 -7.59 1.32
C THR A 348 18.35 -6.21 1.06
N GLN A 349 18.02 -5.62 -0.09
CA GLN A 349 18.41 -4.25 -0.44
C GLN A 349 17.48 -3.23 0.26
N ILE A 350 18.07 -2.27 0.97
CA ILE A 350 17.38 -1.21 1.70
C ILE A 350 17.62 0.12 0.96
N PRO A 351 16.57 0.83 0.50
CA PRO A 351 16.73 2.11 -0.17
C PRO A 351 17.31 3.17 0.76
N ASP A 352 18.01 4.16 0.22
CA ASP A 352 18.57 5.24 1.04
C ASP A 352 17.49 6.05 1.76
N VAL A 353 17.72 6.29 3.04
CA VAL A 353 16.76 6.93 3.94
C VAL A 353 16.57 8.43 3.67
N VAL A 354 17.63 9.13 3.28
CA VAL A 354 17.58 10.58 3.08
C VAL A 354 16.74 10.90 1.86
N PHE A 355 17.02 10.24 0.72
CA PHE A 355 16.31 10.49 -0.52
C PHE A 355 14.83 10.05 -0.43
N CYS A 356 14.53 8.92 0.21
CA CYS A 356 13.15 8.52 0.46
C CYS A 356 12.38 9.54 1.31
N ASN A 357 13.02 10.08 2.36
CA ASN A 357 12.39 11.06 3.25
C ASN A 357 12.14 12.40 2.56
N VAL A 358 13.13 12.91 1.82
CA VAL A 358 13.01 14.17 1.07
C VAL A 358 11.93 14.04 -0.01
N ALA A 359 11.93 12.95 -0.78
CA ALA A 359 10.91 12.69 -1.80
C ALA A 359 9.51 12.67 -1.19
N ARG A 360 9.32 11.91 -0.10
CA ARG A 360 8.02 11.81 0.57
C ARG A 360 7.54 13.17 1.08
N LYS A 361 8.43 13.97 1.66
CA LYS A 361 8.11 15.33 2.15
C LYS A 361 7.72 16.23 0.99
N HIS A 362 8.54 16.27 -0.06
CA HIS A 362 8.31 17.14 -1.22
C HIS A 362 6.98 16.81 -1.91
N ALA A 363 6.73 15.54 -2.23
CA ALA A 363 5.45 15.09 -2.78
C ALA A 363 4.28 15.44 -1.85
N GLY A 364 4.44 15.25 -0.54
CA GLY A 364 3.38 15.49 0.44
C GLY A 364 2.98 16.95 0.61
N VAL A 365 3.94 17.87 0.47
CA VAL A 365 3.68 19.32 0.56
C VAL A 365 3.01 19.82 -0.71
N ASN A 366 3.42 19.30 -1.87
CA ASN A 366 2.95 19.81 -3.16
C ASN A 366 1.65 19.17 -3.65
N LEU A 367 1.30 17.95 -3.23
CA LEU A 367 0.15 17.23 -3.81
C LEU A 367 -1.17 18.04 -3.82
N TYR A 368 -1.48 18.77 -2.74
CA TYR A 368 -2.67 19.60 -2.70
C TYR A 368 -2.56 20.82 -3.63
N HIS A 369 -1.36 21.42 -3.70
CA HIS A 369 -1.11 22.52 -4.62
C HIS A 369 -1.22 22.09 -6.09
N GLU A 370 -0.81 20.87 -6.44
CA GLU A 370 -1.01 20.31 -7.78
C GLU A 370 -2.50 20.23 -8.17
N TYR A 371 -3.38 19.93 -7.20
CA TYR A 371 -4.83 20.00 -7.41
C TYR A 371 -5.34 21.44 -7.50
N ASP A 372 -4.77 22.38 -6.74
CA ASP A 372 -5.11 23.81 -6.84
C ASP A 372 -4.81 24.33 -8.26
N ILE A 373 -3.66 23.97 -8.82
CA ILE A 373 -3.28 24.28 -10.20
C ILE A 373 -4.32 23.73 -11.20
N LEU A 374 -4.70 22.46 -11.07
CA LEU A 374 -5.70 21.86 -11.93
C LEU A 374 -7.04 22.60 -11.83
N ALA A 375 -7.48 22.93 -10.61
CA ALA A 375 -8.73 23.65 -10.39
C ALA A 375 -8.69 25.07 -10.99
N GLU A 376 -7.56 25.77 -10.86
CA GLU A 376 -7.37 27.11 -11.44
C GLU A 376 -7.48 27.08 -12.96
N VAL A 377 -6.80 26.13 -13.62
CA VAL A 377 -6.78 26.02 -15.09
C VAL A 377 -8.12 25.49 -15.64
N ALA A 378 -8.79 24.59 -14.90
CA ALA A 378 -10.08 24.04 -15.31
C ALA A 378 -11.24 25.04 -15.19
N GLY A 379 -11.11 26.07 -14.35
CA GLY A 379 -12.16 27.05 -14.09
C GLY A 379 -13.31 26.47 -13.24
N GLY A 380 -14.47 27.13 -13.26
CA GLY A 380 -15.60 26.79 -12.37
C GLY A 380 -16.41 25.56 -12.79
N LEU A 381 -16.27 25.10 -14.03
CA LEU A 381 -17.14 24.06 -14.60
C LEU A 381 -17.07 22.71 -13.86
N PRO A 382 -15.92 22.19 -13.41
CA PRO A 382 -15.89 20.94 -12.64
C PRO A 382 -16.75 20.95 -11.37
N ALA A 383 -17.04 22.12 -10.80
CA ALA A 383 -17.90 22.28 -9.63
C ALA A 383 -19.38 22.48 -9.98
N THR A 384 -19.69 22.86 -11.23
CA THR A 384 -21.05 23.24 -11.67
C THR A 384 -21.55 22.41 -12.86
N LEU A 385 -20.77 21.42 -13.32
CA LEU A 385 -21.11 20.56 -14.45
C LEU A 385 -22.45 19.85 -14.16
N PRO A 386 -23.44 19.94 -15.08
CA PRO A 386 -24.68 19.19 -14.94
C PRO A 386 -24.46 17.69 -14.77
N TYR A 387 -25.49 17.00 -14.28
CA TYR A 387 -25.48 15.54 -14.25
C TYR A 387 -25.35 14.97 -15.67
N SER A 388 -24.75 13.78 -15.80
CA SER A 388 -24.42 13.20 -17.10
C SER A 388 -25.63 12.92 -17.98
N GLU A 389 -26.75 12.65 -17.34
CA GLU A 389 -28.06 12.39 -17.91
C GLU A 389 -28.61 13.61 -18.66
N GLU A 390 -28.26 14.83 -18.23
CA GLU A 390 -28.68 16.06 -18.89
C GLU A 390 -28.01 16.24 -20.26
N PHE A 391 -26.84 15.63 -20.49
CA PHE A 391 -26.14 15.70 -21.78
C PHE A 391 -26.75 14.80 -22.86
N THR A 392 -27.57 13.83 -22.45
CA THR A 392 -28.28 12.90 -23.35
C THR A 392 -29.80 13.12 -23.33
N SER A 393 -30.28 14.10 -22.56
CA SER A 393 -31.67 14.58 -22.60
C SER A 393 -32.02 15.09 -24.00
N PRO A 394 -33.22 14.77 -24.54
CA PRO A 394 -33.69 15.36 -25.79
C PRO A 394 -33.94 16.88 -25.74
N GLU A 395 -34.16 17.43 -24.54
CA GLU A 395 -34.37 18.86 -24.28
C GLU A 395 -33.25 19.43 -23.42
#